data_AF-A0A8J6NE20-F1
#
_entry.id   AF-A0A8J6NE20-F1
#
_cell.length_a   1.000
_cell.length_b   1.000
_cell.length_c   1.000
_cell.angle_alpha   90.00
_cell.angle_beta   90.00
_cell.angle_gamma   90.00
#
_symmetry.space_group_name_H-M   'P 1'
#
loop_
_entity.id
_entity.type
_entity.pdbx_description
1 polymer ?
#
loop_
_entity_poly.entity_id
_entity_poly.type
_entity_poly.pdbx_seq_one_letter_code
_entity_poly.pdbx_strand_id
1 'polypeptide(L)'
;MKEKLCEMTARYSDQPTTSVTLEMPTELFEHVKKAACLEKSDYQTLINCYVQNGLINNQAQIKRKEFAEHAQEVLKNQGIRPDAITEIFTKFLY
;
A
#
# COMPACT_ATOMS: atom_id res chain seq x y z
N MET A 1 1.69 12.32 26.09
CA MET A 1 0.70 12.61 25.04
C MET A 1 0.57 11.35 24.21
N LYS A 2 -0.63 10.77 24.10
CA LYS A 2 -0.84 9.65 23.17
C LYS A 2 -0.82 10.24 21.76
N GLU A 3 0.22 9.94 20.98
CA GLU A 3 0.20 10.21 19.54
C GLU A 3 -1.07 9.55 18.99
N LYS A 4 -1.95 10.34 18.37
CA LYS A 4 -3.07 9.75 17.66
C LYS A 4 -2.46 8.93 16.53
N LEU A 5 -2.75 7.64 16.50
CA LEU A 5 -2.38 6.73 15.40
C LEU A 5 -2.90 7.21 14.04
N CYS A 6 -3.86 8.13 14.05
CA CYS A 6 -4.60 8.52 12.88
C CYS A 6 -4.78 10.04 12.74
N GLU A 7 -4.00 10.61 11.83
CA GLU A 7 -4.35 11.86 11.16
C GLU A 7 -4.31 11.58 9.66
N MET A 8 -5.43 11.84 8.97
CA MET A 8 -5.41 11.89 7.51
C MET A 8 -4.34 12.90 7.11
N THR A 9 -3.27 12.43 6.50
CA THR A 9 -2.20 13.32 6.06
C THR A 9 -2.81 14.37 5.13
N ALA A 10 -2.49 15.66 5.33
CA ALA A 10 -2.98 16.79 4.55
C ALA A 10 -2.81 16.63 3.02
N ARG A 11 -2.03 15.64 2.57
CA ARG A 11 -1.87 15.25 1.18
C ARG A 11 -3.17 14.83 0.48
N TYR A 12 -4.14 14.30 1.22
CA TYR A 12 -5.36 13.71 0.65
C TYR A 12 -6.64 14.46 1.03
N SER A 13 -6.56 15.57 1.78
CA SER A 13 -7.74 16.32 2.26
C SER A 13 -8.58 16.95 1.15
N ASP A 14 -7.94 17.34 0.05
CA ASP A 14 -8.57 18.10 -1.05
C ASP A 14 -8.72 17.29 -2.35
N GLN A 15 -8.54 15.97 -2.27
CA GLN A 15 -8.63 15.09 -3.44
C GLN A 15 -10.04 14.48 -3.60
N PRO A 16 -10.49 14.21 -4.83
CA PRO A 16 -11.73 13.47 -5.07
C PRO A 16 -11.73 12.12 -4.35
N THR A 17 -12.82 11.80 -3.66
CA THR A 17 -12.97 10.53 -2.92
C THR A 17 -13.73 9.50 -3.75
N THR A 18 -13.38 8.23 -3.59
CA THR A 18 -14.15 7.08 -4.10
C THR A 18 -14.52 6.14 -2.95
N SER A 19 -15.53 5.29 -3.17
CA SER A 19 -15.95 4.27 -2.22
C SER A 19 -15.51 2.88 -2.70
N VAL A 20 -15.10 2.04 -1.76
CA VAL A 20 -14.74 0.64 -2.01
C VAL A 20 -15.50 -0.26 -1.05
N THR A 21 -15.93 -1.41 -1.54
CA THR A 21 -16.48 -2.48 -0.69
C THR A 21 -15.36 -3.48 -0.39
N LEU A 22 -15.21 -3.86 0.87
CA LEU A 22 -14.18 -4.79 1.33
C LEU A 22 -14.85 -6.00 1.97
N GLU A 23 -14.45 -7.19 1.53
CA GLU A 23 -14.76 -8.44 2.22
C GLU A 23 -13.62 -8.79 3.17
N MET A 24 -13.95 -9.22 4.39
CA MET A 24 -12.96 -9.67 5.36
C MET A 24 -13.53 -10.75 6.26
N PRO A 25 -12.68 -11.64 6.82
CA PRO A 25 -13.13 -12.63 7.79
C PRO A 25 -13.82 -11.97 8.99
N THR A 26 -14.92 -12.56 9.46
CA THR A 26 -15.69 -12.03 10.59
C THR A 26 -14.82 -11.84 11.84
N GLU A 27 -13.95 -12.79 12.14
CA GLU A 27 -13.03 -12.71 13.29
C GLU A 27 -12.07 -11.50 13.19
N LEU A 28 -11.55 -11.24 12.00
CA LEU A 28 -10.70 -10.07 11.75
C LEU A 28 -11.50 -8.78 11.97
N PHE A 29 -12.74 -8.72 11.49
CA PHE A 29 -13.59 -7.54 11.68
C PHE A 29 -13.91 -7.28 13.17
N GLU A 30 -14.08 -8.32 13.98
CA GLU A 30 -14.22 -8.16 15.43
C GLU A 30 -12.95 -7.58 16.07
N HIS A 31 -11.76 -7.98 15.62
CA HIS A 31 -10.51 -7.37 16.09
C HIS A 31 -10.41 -5.89 15.72
N VAL A 32 -10.80 -5.52 14.51
CA VAL A 32 -10.83 -4.11 14.08
C VAL A 32 -11.78 -3.30 14.97
N LYS A 33 -12.99 -3.81 15.25
CA LYS A 33 -13.95 -3.14 16.14
C LYS A 33 -13.42 -2.94 17.56
N LYS A 34 -12.76 -3.96 18.13
CA LYS A 34 -12.12 -3.87 19.45
C LYS A 34 -11.01 -2.81 19.47
N ALA A 35 -10.15 -2.80 18.45
CA ALA A 35 -9.10 -1.80 18.32
C ALA A 35 -9.66 -0.38 18.18
N ALA A 36 -10.71 -0.19 17.38
CA ALA A 36 -11.35 1.11 17.19
C ALA A 36 -11.93 1.66 18.51
N CYS A 37 -12.55 0.79 19.32
CA CYS A 37 -13.06 1.14 20.65
C CYS A 37 -11.94 1.64 21.58
N LEU A 38 -10.78 0.96 21.60
CA LEU A 38 -9.62 1.35 22.41
C LEU A 38 -9.04 2.69 21.99
N GLU A 39 -9.05 2.98 20.69
CA GLU A 39 -8.61 4.25 20.09
C GLU A 39 -9.68 5.35 20.14
N LYS A 40 -10.88 5.06 20.66
CA LYS A 40 -12.04 5.98 20.68
C LYS A 40 -12.37 6.52 19.28
N SER A 41 -12.29 5.67 18.27
CA SER A 41 -12.59 5.97 16.86
C SER A 41 -13.64 4.99 16.33
N ASP A 42 -14.29 5.32 15.22
CA ASP A 42 -15.06 4.36 14.46
C ASP A 42 -14.14 3.41 13.67
N TYR A 43 -14.66 2.23 13.33
CA TYR A 43 -13.88 1.18 12.67
C TYR A 43 -13.52 1.55 11.22
N GLN A 44 -14.33 2.34 10.53
CA GLN A 44 -14.06 2.77 9.15
C GLN A 44 -12.86 3.71 9.10
N THR A 45 -12.81 4.69 10.01
CA THR A 45 -11.67 5.59 10.17
C THR A 45 -10.41 4.81 10.48
N LEU A 46 -10.49 3.79 11.36
CA LEU A 46 -9.35 2.94 11.68
C LEU A 46 -8.86 2.13 10.46
N ILE A 47 -9.78 1.56 9.66
CA ILE A 47 -9.43 0.85 8.42
C ILE A 47 -8.72 1.79 7.45
N ASN A 48 -9.28 2.97 7.20
CA ASN A 48 -8.68 3.97 6.32
C ASN A 48 -7.27 4.35 6.81
N CYS A 49 -7.09 4.44 8.12
CA CYS A 49 -5.79 4.68 8.74
C CYS A 49 -4.76 3.62 8.39
N TYR A 50 -5.11 2.35 8.58
CA TYR A 50 -4.21 1.24 8.29
C TYR A 50 -3.86 1.16 6.81
N VAL A 51 -4.81 1.47 5.92
CA VAL A 51 -4.55 1.56 4.48
C VAL A 51 -3.53 2.66 4.19
N GLN A 52 -3.73 3.87 4.75
CA GLN A 52 -2.80 4.99 4.54
C GLN A 52 -1.40 4.70 5.09
N ASN A 53 -1.31 4.21 6.33
CA ASN A 53 -0.05 3.85 6.97
C ASN A 53 0.66 2.70 6.23
N GLY A 54 -0.09 1.68 5.80
CA GLY A 54 0.44 0.59 5.00
C GLY A 54 1.02 1.08 3.68
N LEU A 55 0.35 2.00 2.99
CA LEU A 55 0.85 2.60 1.76
C LEU A 55 2.09 3.46 1.98
N ILE A 56 2.12 4.30 3.02
CA ILE A 56 3.28 5.13 3.36
C ILE A 56 4.51 4.25 3.66
N ASN A 57 4.33 3.23 4.51
CA ASN A 57 5.42 2.34 4.91
C ASN A 57 5.92 1.48 3.74
N ASN A 58 5.05 1.14 2.79
CA ASN A 58 5.40 0.36 1.62
C ASN A 58 5.79 1.20 0.40
N GLN A 59 5.75 2.54 0.49
CA GLN A 59 5.92 3.41 -0.68
C GLN A 59 7.28 3.20 -1.37
N ALA A 60 8.35 2.97 -0.60
CA ALA A 60 9.66 2.67 -1.15
C ALA A 60 9.70 1.33 -1.90
N GLN A 61 8.99 0.32 -1.39
CA GLN A 61 8.90 -1.00 -2.05
C GLN A 61 8.04 -0.93 -3.30
N ILE A 62 6.92 -0.19 -3.26
CA ILE A 62 6.04 0.04 -4.42
C ILE A 62 6.84 0.73 -5.53
N LYS A 63 7.53 1.83 -5.23
CA LYS A 63 8.37 2.55 -6.22
C LYS A 63 9.46 1.67 -6.84
N ARG A 64 10.06 0.77 -6.06
CA ARG A 64 11.06 -0.18 -6.58
C ARG A 64 10.44 -1.17 -7.55
N LYS A 65 9.24 -1.67 -7.27
CA LYS A 65 8.51 -2.56 -8.18
C LYS A 65 8.08 -1.85 -9.46
N GLU A 66 7.51 -0.64 -9.34
CA GLU A 66 7.14 0.20 -10.48
C GLU A 66 8.34 0.48 -11.39
N PHE A 67 9.49 0.84 -10.79
CA PHE A 67 10.72 1.02 -11.54
C PHE A 67 11.17 -0.26 -12.26
N ALA A 68 11.13 -1.40 -11.57
CA ALA A 68 11.54 -2.67 -12.15
C ALA A 68 10.63 -3.07 -13.33
N GLU A 69 9.31 -2.93 -13.18
CA GLU A 69 8.33 -3.17 -14.24
C GLU A 69 8.59 -2.27 -15.45
N HIS A 70 8.77 -0.97 -15.22
CA HIS A 70 9.05 -0.02 -16.30
C HIS A 70 10.37 -0.31 -17.01
N ALA A 71 11.43 -0.63 -16.25
CA ALA A 71 12.72 -0.97 -16.82
C ALA A 71 12.67 -2.27 -17.64
N GLN A 72 11.91 -3.29 -17.20
CA GLN A 72 11.66 -4.50 -17.99
C GLN A 72 10.95 -4.19 -19.31
N GLU A 73 9.93 -3.33 -19.27
CA GLU A 73 9.19 -2.90 -20.46
C GLU A 73 10.10 -2.17 -21.45
N VAL A 74 10.92 -1.23 -20.98
CA VAL A 74 11.90 -0.52 -21.81
C VAL A 74 12.88 -1.50 -22.46
N LEU A 75 13.48 -2.42 -21.71
CA LEU A 75 14.44 -3.39 -22.26
C LEU A 75 13.81 -4.32 -23.30
N LYS A 76 12.58 -4.76 -23.05
CA LYS A 76 11.81 -5.56 -24.01
C LYS A 76 11.56 -4.78 -25.29
N ASN A 77 11.19 -3.50 -25.19
CA ASN A 77 10.96 -2.62 -26.34
C ASN A 77 12.24 -2.31 -27.12
N GLN A 78 13.41 -2.41 -26.48
CA GLN A 78 14.72 -2.33 -27.13
C GLN A 78 15.18 -3.66 -27.77
N GLY A 79 14.35 -4.70 -27.75
CA GLY A 79 14.66 -6.00 -28.34
C GLY A 79 15.65 -6.84 -27.53
N ILE A 80 15.88 -6.50 -26.26
CA ILE A 80 16.69 -7.34 -25.37
C ILE A 80 15.96 -8.65 -25.11
N ARG A 81 16.69 -9.76 -25.17
CA ARG A 81 16.10 -11.09 -25.01
C ARG A 81 15.47 -11.26 -23.61
N PRO A 82 14.28 -11.87 -23.50
CA PRO A 82 13.59 -12.05 -22.22
C PRO A 82 14.38 -12.81 -21.15
N ASP A 83 15.24 -13.75 -21.55
CA ASP A 83 16.09 -14.51 -20.64
C ASP A 83 17.19 -13.64 -20.01
N ALA A 84 17.79 -12.74 -20.79
CA ALA A 84 18.76 -11.76 -20.28
C ALA A 84 18.09 -10.73 -19.35
N ILE A 85 16.89 -10.26 -19.68
CA ILE A 85 16.10 -9.39 -18.80
C ILE A 85 15.83 -10.12 -17.49
N THR A 86 15.34 -11.36 -17.55
CA THR A 86 15.08 -12.17 -16.36
C THR A 86 16.32 -12.27 -15.49
N GLU A 87 17.47 -12.67 -16.05
CA GLU A 87 18.74 -12.80 -15.30
C GLU A 87 19.16 -11.51 -14.56
N ILE A 88 19.04 -10.35 -15.22
CA ILE A 88 19.38 -9.05 -14.62
C ILE A 88 18.51 -8.80 -13.38
N PHE A 89 17.19 -9.00 -13.50
CA PHE A 89 16.28 -8.70 -12.41
C PHE A 89 16.30 -9.74 -11.29
N THR A 90 16.58 -11.02 -11.56
CA THR A 90 16.77 -12.02 -10.49
C THR A 90 17.99 -11.71 -9.62
N LYS A 91 19.05 -11.11 -10.19
CA LYS A 91 20.28 -10.75 -9.46
C LYS A 91 20.21 -9.40 -8.73
N PHE A 92 19.26 -8.52 -9.08
CA PHE A 92 19.13 -7.17 -8.51
C PHE A 92 18.01 -7.04 -7.48
N LEU A 93 17.01 -7.93 -7.49
CA LEU A 93 15.83 -7.87 -6.62
C LEU A 93 15.84 -8.88 -5.45
N TYR A 94 16.88 -9.71 -5.35
CA TYR A 94 17.20 -10.57 -4.21
C TYR A 94 18.63 -10.28 -3.74
#